data_AF-A0A2P8D1Z5-F1
#
_entry.id   AF-A0A2P8D1Z5-F1
#
_cell.length_a   1.000
_cell.length_b   1.000
_cell.length_c   1.000
_cell.angle_alpha   90.00
_cell.angle_beta   90.00
_cell.angle_gamma   90.00
#
_symmetry.space_group_name_H-M   'P 1'
#
loop_
_entity.id
_entity.type
_entity.pdbx_description
1 polymer ?
#
loop_
_entity_poly.entity_id
_entity_poly.type
_entity_poly.pdbx_seq_one_letter_code
_entity_poly.pdbx_strand_id
1 'polypeptide(L)'
;MNQQINDIRFKALALNFRQLPYIGRAAAAFEKAKETGELATLLRFHGDEAINLTEELYFRDDMDFFIGYYAIVTAALLTGYVSAPAPADLVAEGMALLGNEHVARYYTEYYPLILPQVFKTAVLSPAATGKDLAQQELDRQFELLLLLLRSRMKDEDIDSFLFLLDDGAFRVGNLGWVDIARLWDLIGDNRELQKIREEPVKYQQVLSLISGFSKFINYLNEYAALLKRASYNPLWHAVAWELEGYWFTRLKTKSGDTLKQGLQRLGELVRAVSMSGNESNEPLEEWQSASAGELVQAGESLNYLMQEEHQSLAQQLNL
;
A
#
# COMPACT_ATOMS: atom_id res chain seq x y z
N MET A 1 22.61 -12.69 14.66
CA MET A 1 21.64 -11.99 15.55
C MET A 1 21.38 -12.83 16.80
N ASN A 2 20.92 -12.25 17.92
CA ASN A 2 20.46 -13.05 19.08
C ASN A 2 19.22 -13.84 18.64
N GLN A 3 19.25 -15.17 18.74
CA GLN A 3 18.17 -16.05 18.30
C GLN A 3 16.81 -15.65 18.89
N GLN A 4 16.78 -15.27 20.18
CA GLN A 4 15.55 -14.85 20.84
C GLN A 4 14.93 -13.61 20.19
N ILE A 5 15.77 -12.63 19.79
CA ILE A 5 15.29 -11.43 19.09
C ILE A 5 14.76 -11.80 17.70
N ASN A 6 15.46 -12.69 16.99
CA ASN A 6 15.03 -13.18 15.68
C ASN A 6 13.64 -13.85 15.77
N ASP A 7 13.45 -14.73 16.75
CA ASP A 7 12.18 -15.43 16.97
C ASP A 7 11.05 -14.47 17.33
N ILE A 8 11.33 -13.45 18.15
CA ILE A 8 10.36 -12.40 18.49
C ILE A 8 9.94 -11.62 17.24
N ARG A 9 10.90 -11.26 16.37
CA ARG A 9 10.62 -10.52 15.14
C ARG A 9 9.81 -11.34 14.14
N PHE A 10 10.14 -12.62 13.93
CA PHE A 10 9.31 -13.50 13.10
C PHE A 10 7.88 -13.62 13.64
N LYS A 11 7.71 -13.79 14.96
CA LYS A 11 6.39 -13.81 15.60
C LYS A 11 5.64 -12.49 15.42
N ALA A 12 6.33 -11.35 15.53
CA ALA A 12 5.74 -10.05 15.29
C ALA A 12 5.27 -9.89 13.84
N LEU A 13 6.06 -10.31 12.85
CA LEU A 13 5.65 -10.31 11.44
C LEU A 13 4.40 -11.19 11.22
N ALA A 14 4.39 -12.39 11.81
CA ALA A 14 3.24 -13.28 11.70
C ALA A 14 1.97 -12.69 12.33
N LEU A 15 2.07 -12.15 13.55
CA LEU A 15 0.93 -11.55 14.25
C LEU A 15 0.36 -10.33 13.51
N ASN A 16 1.24 -9.49 12.95
CA ASN A 16 0.83 -8.23 12.33
C ASN A 16 0.33 -8.39 10.90
N PHE A 17 0.84 -9.39 10.17
CA PHE A 17 0.59 -9.53 8.73
C PHE A 17 0.02 -10.90 8.36
N ARG A 18 0.57 -12.02 8.83
CA ARG A 18 0.07 -13.38 8.48
C ARG A 18 -1.27 -13.74 9.10
N GLN A 19 -1.51 -13.35 10.36
CA GLN A 19 -2.68 -13.76 11.15
C GLN A 19 -3.91 -12.88 10.90
N LEU A 20 -3.90 -12.09 9.83
CA LEU A 20 -5.05 -11.29 9.44
C LEU A 20 -6.16 -12.21 8.87
N PRO A 21 -7.45 -11.94 9.16
CA PRO A 21 -8.54 -12.84 8.79
C PRO A 21 -8.57 -13.19 7.30
N TYR A 22 -8.30 -12.20 6.43
CA TYR A 22 -8.26 -12.38 4.98
C TYR A 22 -7.15 -13.32 4.51
N ILE A 23 -5.97 -13.32 5.15
CA ILE A 23 -4.91 -14.27 4.79
C ILE A 23 -5.27 -15.69 5.24
N GLY A 24 -5.95 -15.82 6.39
CA GLY A 24 -6.50 -17.11 6.82
C GLY A 24 -7.49 -17.69 5.81
N ARG A 25 -8.39 -16.84 5.27
CA ARG A 25 -9.31 -17.21 4.20
C ARG A 25 -8.57 -17.53 2.90
N ALA A 26 -7.60 -16.70 2.50
CA ALA A 26 -6.77 -16.90 1.32
C ALA A 26 -6.10 -18.28 1.33
N ALA A 27 -5.46 -18.64 2.45
CA ALA A 27 -4.77 -19.92 2.58
C ALA A 27 -5.73 -21.12 2.43
N ALA A 28 -6.91 -21.06 3.06
CA ALA A 28 -7.91 -22.11 2.93
C ALA A 28 -8.51 -22.19 1.51
N ALA A 29 -8.78 -21.03 0.90
CA ALA A 29 -9.32 -20.96 -0.45
C ALA A 29 -8.28 -21.39 -1.50
N PHE A 30 -7.00 -21.08 -1.30
CA PHE A 30 -5.89 -21.52 -2.14
C PHE A 30 -5.81 -23.05 -2.17
N GLU A 31 -5.83 -23.72 -1.01
CA GLU A 31 -5.80 -25.18 -0.95
C GLU A 31 -6.99 -25.80 -1.69
N LYS A 32 -8.20 -25.28 -1.47
CA LYS A 32 -9.40 -25.73 -2.18
C LYS A 32 -9.29 -25.51 -3.70
N ALA A 33 -8.91 -24.32 -4.14
CA ALA A 33 -8.80 -23.97 -5.55
C ALA A 33 -7.69 -24.77 -6.26
N LYS A 34 -6.62 -25.12 -5.54
CA LYS A 34 -5.56 -26.01 -6.02
C LYS A 34 -6.09 -27.43 -6.27
N GLU A 35 -6.93 -27.95 -5.38
CA GLU A 35 -7.55 -29.27 -5.53
C GLU A 35 -8.58 -29.33 -6.67
N THR A 36 -9.34 -28.25 -6.87
CA THR A 36 -10.37 -28.16 -7.92
C THR A 36 -9.82 -27.74 -9.29
N GLY A 37 -8.60 -27.22 -9.35
CA GLY A 37 -8.00 -26.67 -10.58
C GLY A 37 -8.53 -25.29 -10.95
N GLU A 38 -9.19 -24.58 -10.03
CA GLU A 38 -9.81 -23.27 -10.27
C GLU A 38 -8.81 -22.11 -10.23
N LEU A 39 -7.59 -22.31 -9.72
CA LEU A 39 -6.57 -21.26 -9.60
C LEU A 39 -6.27 -20.55 -10.92
N ALA A 40 -6.26 -21.26 -12.04
CA ALA A 40 -5.99 -20.66 -13.36
C ALA A 40 -7.04 -19.60 -13.74
N THR A 41 -8.31 -19.86 -13.38
CA THR A 41 -9.43 -18.93 -13.63
C THR A 41 -9.42 -17.79 -12.62
N LEU A 42 -9.26 -18.11 -11.34
CA LEU A 42 -9.32 -17.11 -10.26
C LEU A 42 -8.14 -16.12 -10.28
N LEU A 43 -6.98 -16.53 -10.79
CA LEU A 43 -5.77 -15.71 -10.88
C LEU A 43 -5.44 -15.31 -12.32
N ARG A 44 -6.43 -15.26 -13.21
CA ARG A 44 -6.23 -14.78 -14.58
C ARG A 44 -5.96 -13.26 -14.64
N PHE A 45 -5.50 -12.80 -15.80
CA PHE A 45 -5.35 -11.38 -16.06
C PHE A 45 -6.71 -10.74 -16.34
N HIS A 46 -7.10 -9.77 -15.52
CA HIS A 46 -8.36 -9.04 -15.67
C HIS A 46 -8.40 -8.11 -16.89
N GLY A 47 -7.24 -7.84 -17.53
CA GLY A 47 -7.19 -7.07 -18.77
C GLY A 47 -7.77 -7.82 -19.98
N ASP A 48 -7.83 -9.15 -19.92
CA ASP A 48 -8.40 -9.98 -20.99
C ASP A 48 -9.93 -10.04 -20.90
N GLU A 49 -10.46 -10.13 -19.69
CA GLU A 49 -11.89 -10.15 -19.40
C GLU A 49 -12.15 -9.51 -18.04
N ALA A 50 -13.16 -8.63 -17.98
CA ALA A 50 -13.55 -7.98 -16.72
C ALA A 50 -13.95 -9.00 -15.65
N ILE A 51 -13.63 -8.70 -14.39
CA ILE A 51 -14.05 -9.53 -13.26
C ILE A 51 -15.47 -9.12 -12.89
N ASN A 52 -16.43 -10.01 -13.15
CA ASN A 52 -17.84 -9.78 -12.85
C ASN A 52 -18.35 -10.60 -11.65
N LEU A 53 -17.54 -11.53 -11.15
CA LEU A 53 -17.87 -12.38 -10.02
C LEU A 53 -17.29 -11.78 -8.75
N THR A 54 -18.16 -11.49 -7.79
CA THR A 54 -17.77 -10.96 -6.47
C THR A 54 -16.83 -11.92 -5.73
N GLU A 55 -17.01 -13.23 -5.91
CA GLU A 55 -16.16 -14.25 -5.30
C GLU A 55 -14.73 -14.25 -5.88
N GLU A 56 -14.58 -14.02 -7.19
CA GLU A 56 -13.26 -13.90 -7.83
C GLU A 56 -12.52 -12.66 -7.32
N LEU A 57 -13.22 -11.54 -7.17
CA LEU A 57 -12.66 -10.30 -6.63
C LEU A 57 -12.16 -10.51 -5.20
N TYR A 58 -13.01 -11.02 -4.29
CA TYR A 58 -12.60 -11.28 -2.91
C TYR A 58 -11.47 -12.30 -2.80
N PHE A 59 -11.45 -13.32 -3.65
CA PHE A 59 -10.36 -14.29 -3.68
C PHE A 59 -9.03 -13.63 -4.05
N ARG A 60 -9.03 -12.76 -5.06
CA ARG A 60 -7.83 -12.05 -5.52
C ARG A 60 -7.32 -11.07 -4.48
N ASP A 61 -8.20 -10.29 -3.87
CA ASP A 61 -7.83 -9.37 -2.79
C ASP A 61 -7.19 -10.14 -1.61
N ASP A 62 -7.82 -11.23 -1.16
CA ASP A 62 -7.30 -12.09 -0.09
C ASP A 62 -5.93 -12.70 -0.48
N MET A 63 -5.75 -13.10 -1.74
CA MET A 63 -4.49 -13.64 -2.27
C MET A 63 -3.39 -12.58 -2.40
N ASP A 64 -3.70 -11.35 -2.79
CA ASP A 64 -2.76 -10.24 -2.86
C ASP A 64 -2.16 -9.97 -1.47
N PHE A 65 -3.00 -10.00 -0.43
CA PHE A 65 -2.52 -9.92 0.94
C PHE A 65 -1.64 -11.11 1.35
N PHE A 66 -1.98 -12.33 0.91
CA PHE A 66 -1.19 -13.51 1.24
C PHE A 66 0.19 -13.50 0.58
N ILE A 67 0.26 -13.11 -0.70
CA ILE A 67 1.53 -12.89 -1.42
C ILE A 67 2.30 -11.73 -0.77
N GLY A 68 1.60 -10.64 -0.43
CA GLY A 68 2.16 -9.47 0.24
C GLY A 68 2.82 -9.78 1.58
N TYR A 69 2.28 -10.73 2.35
CA TYR A 69 2.94 -11.22 3.57
C TYR A 69 4.34 -11.78 3.28
N TYR A 70 4.51 -12.59 2.24
CA TYR A 70 5.81 -13.12 1.88
C TYR A 70 6.74 -12.07 1.26
N ALA A 71 6.20 -11.04 0.62
CA ALA A 71 6.98 -9.87 0.23
C ALA A 71 7.59 -9.18 1.46
N ILE A 72 6.81 -8.99 2.53
CA ILE A 72 7.28 -8.40 3.81
C ILE A 72 8.34 -9.29 4.47
N VAL A 73 8.14 -10.61 4.51
CA VAL A 73 9.13 -11.54 5.08
C VAL A 73 10.43 -11.50 4.27
N THR A 74 10.33 -11.49 2.94
CA THR A 74 11.50 -11.35 2.06
C THR A 74 12.23 -10.04 2.33
N ALA A 75 11.51 -8.93 2.44
CA ALA A 75 12.08 -7.64 2.76
C ALA A 75 12.80 -7.65 4.11
N ALA A 76 12.21 -8.29 5.12
CA ALA A 76 12.81 -8.43 6.44
C ALA A 76 14.10 -9.26 6.42
N LEU A 77 14.17 -10.29 5.58
CA LEU A 77 15.38 -11.12 5.39
C LEU A 77 16.47 -10.34 4.65
N LEU A 78 16.12 -9.67 3.55
CA LEU A 78 17.06 -8.91 2.71
C LEU A 78 17.66 -7.70 3.44
N THR A 79 16.89 -7.06 4.31
CA THR A 79 17.36 -5.93 5.14
C THR A 79 18.08 -6.37 6.42
N GLY A 80 18.12 -7.67 6.72
CA GLY A 80 18.70 -8.21 7.94
C GLY A 80 17.86 -7.97 9.21
N TYR A 81 16.63 -7.46 9.08
CA TYR A 81 15.70 -7.29 10.21
C TYR A 81 15.42 -8.62 10.90
N VAL A 82 15.21 -9.68 10.11
CA VAL A 82 15.24 -11.08 10.54
C VAL A 82 16.41 -11.80 9.87
N SER A 83 16.86 -12.90 10.45
CA SER A 83 17.99 -13.69 9.94
C SER A 83 17.54 -15.06 9.46
N ALA A 84 18.11 -15.50 8.35
CA ALA A 84 18.04 -16.89 7.90
C ALA A 84 18.86 -17.83 8.82
N PRO A 85 18.50 -19.12 8.93
CA PRO A 85 17.33 -19.74 8.30
C PRO A 85 16.02 -19.27 8.95
N ALA A 86 14.99 -19.07 8.12
CA ALA A 86 13.64 -18.79 8.59
C ALA A 86 12.99 -20.05 9.20
N PRO A 87 11.91 -19.90 10.02
CA PRO A 87 11.16 -21.05 10.55
C PRO A 87 10.70 -22.02 9.45
N ALA A 88 10.84 -23.32 9.70
CA ALA A 88 10.62 -24.35 8.68
C ALA A 88 9.18 -24.41 8.16
N ASP A 89 8.21 -24.14 9.03
CA ASP A 89 6.78 -24.02 8.69
C ASP A 89 6.52 -22.84 7.75
N LEU A 90 7.11 -21.67 8.04
CA LEU A 90 7.05 -20.49 7.18
C LEU A 90 7.63 -20.78 5.80
N VAL A 91 8.79 -21.44 5.74
CA VAL A 91 9.45 -21.79 4.47
C VAL A 91 8.60 -22.78 3.67
N ALA A 92 8.06 -23.82 4.32
CA ALA A 92 7.24 -24.81 3.64
C ALA A 92 5.96 -24.19 3.05
N GLU A 93 5.28 -23.33 3.81
CA GLU A 93 4.08 -22.62 3.35
C GLU A 93 4.40 -21.67 2.19
N GLY A 94 5.44 -20.85 2.32
CA GLY A 94 5.82 -19.89 1.29
C GLY A 94 6.27 -20.56 -0.02
N MET A 95 6.98 -21.68 0.06
CA MET A 95 7.38 -22.45 -1.11
C MET A 95 6.18 -23.14 -1.78
N ALA A 96 5.19 -23.59 -1.01
CA ALA A 96 3.98 -24.19 -1.56
C ALA A 96 3.11 -23.15 -2.30
N LEU A 97 2.96 -21.96 -1.70
CA LEU A 97 2.20 -20.86 -2.30
C LEU A 97 2.92 -20.28 -3.53
N LEU A 98 4.11 -19.72 -3.32
CA LEU A 98 4.84 -18.97 -4.36
C LEU A 98 5.43 -19.89 -5.44
N GLY A 99 5.61 -21.18 -5.13
CA GLY A 99 6.03 -22.19 -6.10
C GLY A 99 4.89 -22.76 -6.96
N ASN A 100 3.63 -22.42 -6.68
CA ASN A 100 2.51 -22.83 -7.52
C ASN A 100 2.54 -22.06 -8.85
N GLU A 101 2.36 -22.75 -9.98
CA GLU A 101 2.52 -22.14 -11.31
C GLU A 101 1.55 -20.98 -11.60
N HIS A 102 0.30 -21.06 -11.13
CA HIS A 102 -0.70 -20.02 -11.37
C HIS A 102 -0.45 -18.80 -10.48
N VAL A 103 -0.04 -19.03 -9.23
CA VAL A 103 0.37 -17.95 -8.32
C VAL A 103 1.63 -17.27 -8.83
N ALA A 104 2.64 -18.05 -9.24
CA ALA A 104 3.86 -17.54 -9.84
C ALA A 104 3.56 -16.64 -11.03
N ARG A 105 2.77 -17.15 -11.99
CA ARG A 105 2.36 -16.39 -13.17
C ARG A 105 1.62 -15.08 -12.80
N TYR A 106 0.76 -15.13 -11.79
CA TYR A 106 0.03 -13.97 -11.32
C TYR A 106 0.95 -12.84 -10.87
N TYR A 107 1.97 -13.11 -10.04
CA TYR A 107 2.86 -12.07 -9.54
C TYR A 107 4.12 -11.83 -10.41
N THR A 108 4.36 -12.59 -11.48
CA THR A 108 5.49 -12.36 -12.39
C THR A 108 5.06 -11.73 -13.72
N GLU A 109 3.89 -12.12 -14.24
CA GLU A 109 3.42 -11.67 -15.55
C GLU A 109 2.30 -10.62 -15.43
N TYR A 110 1.27 -10.90 -14.62
CA TYR A 110 0.07 -10.07 -14.58
C TYR A 110 0.23 -8.85 -13.67
N TYR A 111 0.86 -9.06 -12.51
CA TYR A 111 1.12 -8.07 -11.49
C TYR A 111 2.55 -8.23 -11.00
N PRO A 112 3.55 -7.74 -11.74
CA PRO A 112 4.96 -7.99 -11.42
C PRO A 112 5.34 -7.48 -10.02
N LEU A 113 5.70 -8.42 -9.13
CA LEU A 113 6.20 -8.16 -7.78
C LEU A 113 7.54 -8.89 -7.61
N ILE A 114 8.62 -8.16 -7.34
CA ILE A 114 9.97 -8.76 -7.27
C ILE A 114 10.23 -9.49 -5.94
N LEU A 115 9.70 -8.98 -4.82
CA LEU A 115 9.98 -9.54 -3.50
C LEU A 115 9.50 -11.00 -3.37
N PRO A 116 8.28 -11.37 -3.81
CA PRO A 116 7.87 -12.77 -3.85
C PRO A 116 8.79 -13.65 -4.72
N GLN A 117 9.33 -13.12 -5.84
CA GLN A 117 10.22 -13.87 -6.74
C GLN A 117 11.53 -14.26 -6.06
N VAL A 118 12.06 -13.41 -5.19
CA VAL A 118 13.36 -13.63 -4.54
C VAL A 118 13.25 -14.30 -3.16
N PHE A 119 12.02 -14.60 -2.70
CA PHE A 119 11.75 -15.28 -1.43
C PHE A 119 12.57 -16.56 -1.29
N LYS A 120 12.60 -17.41 -2.33
CA LYS A 120 13.32 -18.68 -2.33
C LYS A 120 14.80 -18.51 -2.02
N THR A 121 15.44 -17.52 -2.63
CA THR A 121 16.85 -17.20 -2.39
C THR A 121 17.03 -16.62 -0.99
N ALA A 122 16.16 -15.69 -0.58
CA ALA A 122 16.27 -14.99 0.71
C ALA A 122 16.15 -15.92 1.92
N VAL A 123 15.27 -16.93 1.89
CA VAL A 123 15.08 -17.83 3.04
C VAL A 123 16.17 -18.89 3.20
N LEU A 124 16.91 -19.18 2.12
CA LEU A 124 17.97 -20.20 2.09
C LEU A 124 19.37 -19.60 2.23
N SER A 125 19.54 -18.33 1.86
CA SER A 125 20.82 -17.63 1.94
C SER A 125 20.98 -16.93 3.29
N PRO A 126 22.00 -17.26 4.09
CA PRO A 126 22.40 -16.43 5.21
C PRO A 126 22.77 -15.05 4.68
N ALA A 127 22.01 -14.01 5.04
CA ALA A 127 22.45 -12.64 4.80
C ALA A 127 23.81 -12.43 5.50
N ALA A 128 24.67 -11.58 4.92
CA ALA A 128 25.91 -11.16 5.57
C ALA A 128 25.58 -10.33 6.82
N THR A 129 25.33 -10.99 7.95
CA THR A 129 24.96 -10.31 9.20
C THR A 129 26.20 -9.79 9.91
N GLY A 130 26.54 -8.52 9.67
CA GLY A 130 27.35 -7.72 10.59
C GLY A 130 26.43 -6.88 11.48
N LYS A 131 26.55 -6.99 12.81
CA LYS A 131 25.84 -6.11 13.76
C LYS A 131 26.74 -4.93 14.13
N ASP A 132 26.81 -3.94 13.26
CA ASP A 132 27.33 -2.63 13.63
C ASP A 132 26.18 -1.67 14.02
N LEU A 133 26.53 -0.44 14.40
CA LEU A 133 25.54 0.61 14.71
C LEU A 133 24.63 0.92 13.51
N ALA A 134 25.09 0.69 12.28
CA ALA A 134 24.28 0.91 11.08
C ALA A 134 23.12 -0.09 11.02
N GLN A 135 23.32 -1.35 11.44
CA GLN A 135 22.22 -2.33 11.49
C GLN A 135 21.11 -1.94 12.47
N GLN A 136 21.43 -1.34 13.62
CA GLN A 136 20.38 -0.90 14.57
C GLN A 136 19.49 0.20 14.00
N GLU A 137 20.08 1.13 13.25
CA GLU A 137 19.33 2.17 12.57
C GLU A 137 18.45 1.60 11.43
N LEU A 138 18.96 0.62 10.68
CA LEU A 138 18.16 -0.07 9.65
C LEU A 138 17.00 -0.86 10.26
N ASP A 139 17.21 -1.50 11.41
CA ASP A 139 16.14 -2.20 12.14
C ASP A 139 15.03 -1.22 12.56
N ARG A 140 15.41 -0.05 13.09
CA ARG A 140 14.47 1.01 13.47
C ARG A 140 13.69 1.54 12.26
N GLN A 141 14.37 1.75 11.14
CA GLN A 141 13.72 2.17 9.91
C GLN A 141 12.75 1.11 9.38
N PHE A 142 13.10 -0.18 9.49
CA PHE A 142 12.21 -1.26 9.10
C PHE A 142 10.99 -1.35 10.01
N GLU A 143 11.15 -1.13 11.32
CA GLU A 143 10.00 -1.05 12.26
C GLU A 143 9.05 0.10 11.90
N LEU A 144 9.60 1.27 11.56
CA LEU A 144 8.80 2.39 11.07
C LEU A 144 8.08 2.04 9.76
N LEU A 145 8.75 1.36 8.82
CA LEU A 145 8.14 0.88 7.59
C LEU A 145 6.93 -0.03 7.89
N LEU A 146 7.09 -1.02 8.77
CA LEU A 146 6.01 -1.93 9.14
C LEU A 146 4.83 -1.19 9.79
N LEU A 147 5.09 -0.18 10.61
CA LEU A 147 4.05 0.65 11.21
C LEU A 147 3.29 1.44 10.14
N LEU A 148 3.98 2.05 9.17
CA LEU A 148 3.35 2.77 8.06
C LEU A 148 2.46 1.85 7.22
N LEU A 149 2.99 0.69 6.81
CA LEU A 149 2.24 -0.30 6.03
C LEU A 149 0.99 -0.74 6.77
N ARG A 150 1.13 -1.12 8.04
CA ARG A 150 0.01 -1.58 8.86
C ARG A 150 -1.03 -0.48 9.09
N SER A 151 -0.59 0.76 9.32
CA SER A 151 -1.50 1.90 9.50
C SER A 151 -2.35 2.08 8.25
N ARG A 152 -1.71 2.12 7.08
CA ARG A 152 -2.37 2.24 5.77
C ARG A 152 -3.36 1.11 5.50
N MET A 153 -2.95 -0.14 5.73
CA MET A 153 -3.79 -1.33 5.48
C MET A 153 -5.02 -1.44 6.39
N LYS A 154 -5.08 -0.70 7.51
CA LYS A 154 -6.18 -0.77 8.49
C LYS A 154 -7.10 0.46 8.45
N ASP A 155 -6.81 1.43 7.60
CA ASP A 155 -7.60 2.65 7.51
C ASP A 155 -8.63 2.53 6.39
N GLU A 156 -9.91 2.38 6.78
CA GLU A 156 -11.03 2.19 5.85
C GLU A 156 -11.29 3.42 4.96
N ASP A 157 -10.93 4.62 5.42
CA ASP A 157 -11.05 5.83 4.59
C ASP A 157 -10.01 5.79 3.46
N ILE A 158 -8.75 5.43 3.79
CA ILE A 158 -7.71 5.24 2.77
C ILE A 158 -8.14 4.15 1.79
N ASP A 159 -8.63 3.01 2.27
CA ASP A 159 -9.06 1.91 1.41
C ASP A 159 -10.20 2.32 0.46
N SER A 160 -11.20 3.03 0.97
CA SER A 160 -12.29 3.60 0.17
C SER A 160 -11.79 4.58 -0.89
N PHE A 161 -10.79 5.41 -0.55
CA PHE A 161 -10.17 6.33 -1.51
C PHE A 161 -9.35 5.58 -2.58
N LEU A 162 -8.57 4.58 -2.18
CA LEU A 162 -7.79 3.75 -3.11
C LEU A 162 -8.68 2.96 -4.08
N PHE A 163 -9.84 2.49 -3.61
CA PHE A 163 -10.85 1.90 -4.48
C PHE A 163 -11.31 2.87 -5.57
N LEU A 164 -11.57 4.15 -5.23
CA LEU A 164 -11.88 5.19 -6.21
C LEU A 164 -10.75 5.42 -7.21
N LEU A 165 -9.51 5.33 -6.73
CA LEU A 165 -8.31 5.54 -7.54
C LEU A 165 -8.07 4.41 -8.54
N ASP A 166 -8.61 3.22 -8.26
CA ASP A 166 -8.59 2.05 -9.14
C ASP A 166 -9.93 1.82 -9.87
N ASP A 167 -10.53 2.92 -10.36
CA ASP A 167 -11.76 2.97 -11.16
C ASP A 167 -13.05 2.59 -10.41
N GLY A 168 -13.01 2.48 -9.09
CA GLY A 168 -14.18 2.29 -8.25
C GLY A 168 -15.10 3.51 -8.20
N ALA A 169 -16.38 3.28 -7.85
CA ALA A 169 -17.36 4.34 -7.63
C ALA A 169 -18.33 3.98 -6.50
N PHE A 170 -18.77 4.98 -5.73
CA PHE A 170 -19.79 4.82 -4.70
C PHE A 170 -21.09 5.49 -5.08
N ARG A 171 -22.23 4.90 -4.70
CA ARG A 171 -23.52 5.56 -4.83
C ARG A 171 -23.82 6.39 -3.59
N VAL A 172 -23.89 7.72 -3.75
CA VAL A 172 -24.08 8.67 -2.64
C VAL A 172 -25.43 9.36 -2.75
N GLY A 173 -26.45 8.83 -2.08
CA GLY A 173 -27.77 9.43 -1.98
C GLY A 173 -28.31 9.95 -3.32
N ASN A 174 -28.62 11.25 -3.37
CA ASN A 174 -29.11 11.92 -4.57
C ASN A 174 -28.01 12.45 -5.51
N LEU A 175 -26.73 12.35 -5.13
CA LEU A 175 -25.62 12.71 -6.03
C LEU A 175 -25.40 11.66 -7.12
N GLY A 176 -25.96 10.46 -6.95
CA GLY A 176 -25.74 9.34 -7.86
C GLY A 176 -24.38 8.68 -7.60
N TRP A 177 -23.72 8.26 -8.68
CA TRP A 177 -22.38 7.65 -8.60
C TRP A 177 -21.31 8.73 -8.44
N VAL A 178 -20.39 8.48 -7.52
CA VAL A 178 -19.21 9.30 -7.23
C VAL A 178 -17.98 8.47 -7.51
N ASP A 179 -17.34 8.75 -8.63
CA ASP A 179 -16.00 8.30 -8.98
C ASP A 179 -14.96 9.38 -8.61
N ILE A 180 -13.69 9.15 -8.93
CA ILE A 180 -12.61 10.09 -8.61
C ILE A 180 -12.77 11.46 -9.29
N ALA A 181 -13.28 11.52 -10.52
CA ALA A 181 -13.49 12.78 -11.23
C ALA A 181 -14.62 13.58 -10.56
N ARG A 182 -15.73 12.91 -10.25
CA ARG A 182 -16.86 13.52 -9.55
C ARG A 182 -16.48 13.98 -8.15
N LEU A 183 -15.62 13.24 -7.44
CA LEU A 183 -15.09 13.66 -6.14
C LEU A 183 -14.39 15.02 -6.24
N TRP A 184 -13.52 15.19 -7.24
CA TRP A 184 -12.80 16.45 -7.46
C TRP A 184 -13.71 17.60 -7.89
N ASP A 185 -14.73 17.33 -8.70
CA ASP A 185 -15.76 18.34 -9.02
C ASP A 185 -16.50 18.81 -7.78
N LEU A 186 -16.86 17.89 -6.87
CA LEU A 186 -17.54 18.22 -5.61
C LEU A 186 -16.66 19.08 -4.70
N ILE A 187 -15.36 18.79 -4.62
CA ILE A 187 -14.40 19.59 -3.85
C ILE A 187 -14.15 20.95 -4.50
N GLY A 188 -14.20 21.03 -5.84
CA GLY A 188 -13.98 22.27 -6.58
C GLY A 188 -15.16 23.24 -6.55
N ASP A 189 -16.37 22.79 -6.21
CA ASP A 189 -17.58 23.61 -6.18
C ASP A 189 -17.93 24.05 -4.76
N ASN A 190 -17.74 25.35 -4.46
CA ASN A 190 -18.07 25.96 -3.17
C ASN A 190 -19.53 25.73 -2.73
N ARG A 191 -20.48 25.64 -3.66
CA ARG A 191 -21.89 25.38 -3.32
C ARG A 191 -22.11 23.94 -2.89
N GLU A 192 -21.48 22.99 -3.58
CA GLU A 192 -21.55 21.57 -3.21
C GLU A 192 -20.80 21.31 -1.91
N LEU A 193 -19.63 21.90 -1.72
CA LEU A 193 -18.92 21.89 -0.44
C LEU A 193 -19.77 22.44 0.71
N GLN A 194 -20.49 23.54 0.49
CA GLN A 194 -21.37 24.09 1.51
C GLN A 194 -22.51 23.12 1.85
N LYS A 195 -23.10 22.43 0.87
CA LYS A 195 -24.10 21.38 1.14
C LYS A 195 -23.51 20.20 1.91
N ILE A 196 -22.30 19.76 1.55
CA ILE A 196 -21.58 18.69 2.25
C ILE A 196 -21.37 19.06 3.72
N ARG A 197 -21.06 20.33 4.01
CA ARG A 197 -20.92 20.87 5.36
C ARG A 197 -22.24 20.94 6.13
N GLU A 198 -23.31 21.33 5.46
CA GLU A 198 -24.64 21.51 6.08
C GLU A 198 -25.36 20.17 6.33
N GLU A 199 -25.08 19.13 5.55
CA GLU A 199 -25.71 17.81 5.65
C GLU A 199 -24.68 16.65 5.80
N PRO A 200 -23.77 16.67 6.81
CA PRO A 200 -22.63 15.75 6.86
C PRO A 200 -23.03 14.27 6.92
N VAL A 201 -24.15 13.94 7.58
CA VAL A 201 -24.68 12.56 7.64
C VAL A 201 -25.06 12.04 6.25
N LYS A 202 -25.61 12.89 5.39
CA LYS A 202 -26.03 12.52 4.03
C LYS A 202 -24.84 12.33 3.09
N TYR A 203 -23.76 13.06 3.35
CA TYR A 203 -22.53 13.04 2.55
C TYR A 203 -21.39 12.30 3.26
N GLN A 204 -21.69 11.44 4.23
CA GLN A 204 -20.68 10.71 5.02
C GLN A 204 -19.67 9.97 4.15
N GLN A 205 -20.11 9.32 3.07
CA GLN A 205 -19.22 8.63 2.14
C GLN A 205 -18.26 9.60 1.44
N VAL A 206 -18.73 10.78 1.02
CA VAL A 206 -17.87 11.81 0.39
C VAL A 206 -16.87 12.34 1.41
N LEU A 207 -17.29 12.59 2.65
CA LEU A 207 -16.40 12.99 3.73
C LEU A 207 -15.32 11.93 4.00
N SER A 208 -15.70 10.65 4.04
CA SER A 208 -14.77 9.51 4.18
C SER A 208 -13.76 9.46 3.03
N LEU A 209 -14.18 9.66 1.78
CA LEU A 209 -13.26 9.68 0.64
C LEU A 209 -12.25 10.84 0.69
N ILE A 210 -12.68 12.01 1.16
CA ILE A 210 -11.79 13.17 1.29
C ILE A 210 -10.83 12.98 2.48
N SER A 211 -11.32 12.44 3.59
CA SER A 211 -10.48 11.99 4.72
C SER A 211 -9.42 10.99 4.25
N GLY A 212 -9.85 9.99 3.49
CA GLY A 212 -8.99 8.95 2.91
C GLY A 212 -7.90 9.52 2.02
N PHE A 213 -8.24 10.46 1.14
CA PHE A 213 -7.25 11.17 0.32
C PHE A 213 -6.22 11.90 1.19
N SER A 214 -6.66 12.68 2.18
CA SER A 214 -5.76 13.43 3.09
C SER A 214 -4.80 12.49 3.83
N LYS A 215 -5.35 11.42 4.44
CA LYS A 215 -4.56 10.40 5.15
C LYS A 215 -3.61 9.66 4.21
N PHE A 216 -4.02 9.35 2.99
CA PHE A 216 -3.17 8.72 1.99
C PHE A 216 -2.00 9.62 1.57
N ILE A 217 -2.24 10.92 1.39
CA ILE A 217 -1.17 11.89 1.13
C ILE A 217 -0.16 11.96 2.29
N ASN A 218 -0.64 11.96 3.53
CA ASN A 218 0.25 11.91 4.70
C ASN A 218 1.07 10.61 4.73
N TYR A 219 0.45 9.48 4.44
CA TYR A 219 1.15 8.21 4.28
C TYR A 219 2.25 8.30 3.21
N LEU A 220 1.97 8.85 2.02
CA LEU A 220 2.98 9.03 0.96
C LEU A 220 4.12 9.95 1.41
N ASN A 221 3.83 11.01 2.17
CA ASN A 221 4.84 11.90 2.72
C ASN A 221 5.76 11.18 3.72
N GLU A 222 5.19 10.43 4.65
CA GLU A 222 5.95 9.67 5.65
C GLU A 222 6.78 8.57 4.98
N TYR A 223 6.21 7.89 3.99
CA TYR A 223 6.87 6.85 3.22
C TYR A 223 8.04 7.41 2.40
N ALA A 224 7.84 8.52 1.68
CA ALA A 224 8.90 9.21 0.96
C ALA A 224 10.02 9.70 1.89
N ALA A 225 9.66 10.26 3.05
CA ALA A 225 10.64 10.67 4.04
C ALA A 225 11.46 9.49 4.58
N LEU A 226 10.82 8.34 4.81
CA LEU A 226 11.49 7.12 5.24
C LEU A 226 12.49 6.61 4.18
N LEU A 227 12.06 6.52 2.91
CA LEU A 227 12.94 6.13 1.81
C LEU A 227 14.12 7.11 1.65
N LYS A 228 13.88 8.42 1.68
CA LYS A 228 14.95 9.43 1.60
C LYS A 228 15.98 9.26 2.71
N ARG A 229 15.55 8.95 3.94
CA ARG A 229 16.46 8.68 5.08
C ARG A 229 17.30 7.43 4.86
N ALA A 230 16.75 6.42 4.21
CA ALA A 230 17.44 5.17 3.95
C ALA A 230 18.30 5.16 2.67
N SER A 231 18.34 6.27 1.93
CA SER A 231 19.08 6.38 0.66
C SER A 231 20.59 6.08 0.77
N TYR A 232 21.17 6.12 1.98
CA TYR A 232 22.57 5.71 2.21
C TYR A 232 22.79 4.20 2.08
N ASN A 233 21.73 3.40 2.13
CA ASN A 233 21.76 1.95 1.92
C ASN A 233 20.88 1.60 0.69
N PRO A 234 21.49 1.46 -0.51
CA PRO A 234 20.75 1.21 -1.74
C PRO A 234 19.90 -0.06 -1.71
N LEU A 235 20.38 -1.13 -1.08
CA LEU A 235 19.63 -2.38 -0.97
C LEU A 235 18.38 -2.18 -0.09
N TRP A 236 18.53 -1.56 1.09
CA TRP A 236 17.39 -1.28 1.96
C TRP A 236 16.37 -0.39 1.24
N HIS A 237 16.85 0.67 0.58
CA HIS A 237 16.02 1.60 -0.18
C HIS A 237 15.20 0.87 -1.26
N ALA A 238 15.87 0.05 -2.08
CA ALA A 238 15.22 -0.73 -3.12
C ALA A 238 14.20 -1.72 -2.53
N VAL A 239 14.58 -2.48 -1.50
CA VAL A 239 13.68 -3.44 -0.82
C VAL A 239 12.45 -2.76 -0.25
N ALA A 240 12.62 -1.61 0.41
CA ALA A 240 11.52 -0.85 0.96
C ALA A 240 10.61 -0.37 -0.17
N TRP A 241 11.17 0.26 -1.21
CA TRP A 241 10.39 0.75 -2.37
C TRP A 241 9.57 -0.37 -3.02
N GLU A 242 10.13 -1.57 -3.20
CA GLU A 242 9.45 -2.71 -3.83
C GLU A 242 8.22 -3.23 -3.08
N LEU A 243 8.01 -2.85 -1.81
CA LEU A 243 6.76 -3.17 -1.09
C LEU A 243 5.56 -2.35 -1.60
N GLU A 244 5.80 -1.21 -2.24
CA GLU A 244 4.77 -0.31 -2.79
C GLU A 244 5.02 0.07 -4.26
N GLY A 245 6.14 -0.37 -4.83
CA GLY A 245 6.65 0.08 -6.13
C GLY A 245 5.66 -0.15 -7.26
N TYR A 246 4.96 -1.29 -7.24
CA TYR A 246 3.86 -1.59 -8.16
C TYR A 246 2.80 -0.48 -8.15
N TRP A 247 2.36 -0.06 -6.96
CA TRP A 247 1.40 1.03 -6.81
C TRP A 247 1.97 2.34 -7.32
N PHE A 248 3.22 2.68 -7.02
CA PHE A 248 3.81 3.93 -7.52
C PHE A 248 3.92 3.97 -9.04
N THR A 249 4.25 2.84 -9.69
CA THR A 249 4.23 2.73 -11.17
C THR A 249 2.82 2.87 -11.73
N ARG A 250 1.82 2.26 -11.08
CA ARG A 250 0.39 2.42 -11.45
C ARG A 250 -0.08 3.85 -11.27
N LEU A 251 0.29 4.51 -10.17
CA LEU A 251 0.00 5.92 -9.94
C LEU A 251 0.63 6.77 -11.06
N LYS A 252 1.91 6.58 -11.36
CA LYS A 252 2.59 7.33 -12.43
C LYS A 252 1.86 7.23 -13.78
N THR A 253 1.38 6.03 -14.13
CA THR A 253 0.84 5.74 -15.46
C THR A 253 -0.66 6.01 -15.60
N LYS A 254 -1.44 5.87 -14.52
CA LYS A 254 -2.92 5.94 -14.56
C LYS A 254 -3.49 7.14 -13.81
N SER A 255 -2.99 7.42 -12.61
CA SER A 255 -3.71 8.28 -11.64
C SER A 255 -2.90 9.46 -11.11
N GLY A 256 -1.67 9.67 -11.59
CA GLY A 256 -0.74 10.67 -11.07
C GLY A 256 -1.22 12.09 -11.33
N ASP A 257 -1.78 12.34 -12.52
CA ASP A 257 -2.39 13.63 -12.84
C ASP A 257 -3.68 13.86 -12.03
N THR A 258 -4.46 12.80 -11.80
CA THR A 258 -5.66 12.85 -10.95
C THR A 258 -5.31 13.22 -9.50
N LEU A 259 -4.23 12.66 -8.94
CA LEU A 259 -3.76 13.03 -7.59
C LEU A 259 -3.24 14.47 -7.55
N LYS A 260 -2.49 14.92 -8.57
CA LYS A 260 -2.01 16.31 -8.67
C LYS A 260 -3.18 17.30 -8.74
N GLN A 261 -4.23 16.98 -9.49
CA GLN A 261 -5.46 17.77 -9.51
C GLN A 261 -6.12 17.82 -8.13
N GLY A 262 -6.24 16.68 -7.44
CA GLY A 262 -6.77 16.63 -6.07
C GLY A 262 -5.97 17.54 -5.11
N LEU A 263 -4.64 17.48 -5.15
CA LEU A 263 -3.75 18.33 -4.35
C LEU A 263 -3.94 19.81 -4.67
N GLN A 264 -4.06 20.17 -5.96
CA GLN A 264 -4.31 21.55 -6.37
C GLN A 264 -5.66 22.05 -5.83
N ARG A 265 -6.73 21.27 -5.99
CA ARG A 265 -8.09 21.64 -5.53
C ARG A 265 -8.15 21.80 -4.01
N LEU A 266 -7.53 20.90 -3.26
CA LEU A 266 -7.40 21.06 -1.82
C LEU A 266 -6.60 22.31 -1.44
N GLY A 267 -5.50 22.60 -2.16
CA GLY A 267 -4.71 23.80 -1.91
C GLY A 267 -5.46 25.10 -2.15
N GLU A 268 -6.28 25.15 -3.20
CA GLU A 268 -7.20 26.26 -3.49
C GLU A 268 -8.23 26.43 -2.36
N LEU A 269 -8.81 25.32 -1.89
CA LEU A 269 -9.78 25.32 -0.80
C LEU A 269 -9.19 25.80 0.53
N VAL A 270 -8.04 25.26 0.94
CA VAL A 270 -7.36 25.64 2.19
C VAL A 270 -7.06 27.14 2.19
N ARG A 271 -6.54 27.69 1.09
CA ARG A 271 -6.27 29.13 0.95
C ARG A 271 -7.54 29.97 1.07
N ALA A 272 -8.63 29.55 0.42
CA ALA A 272 -9.91 30.26 0.50
C ALA A 272 -10.47 30.29 1.93
N VAL A 273 -10.36 29.17 2.67
CA VAL A 273 -10.78 29.09 4.07
C VAL A 273 -9.94 30.02 4.95
N SER A 274 -8.60 29.98 4.83
CA SER A 274 -7.70 30.85 5.61
C SER A 274 -7.97 32.34 5.39
N MET A 275 -8.40 32.74 4.19
CA MET A 275 -8.74 34.14 3.89
C MET A 275 -10.10 34.58 4.44
N SER A 276 -11.01 33.64 4.74
CA SER A 276 -12.38 33.95 5.14
C SER A 276 -12.56 34.26 6.63
N GLY A 277 -11.56 33.98 7.47
CA GLY A 277 -11.53 34.36 8.89
C GLY A 277 -12.67 33.79 9.77
N ASN A 278 -13.38 32.76 9.29
CA ASN A 278 -14.56 32.23 9.97
C ASN A 278 -14.17 30.98 10.79
N GLU A 279 -13.97 31.15 12.10
CA GLU A 279 -13.39 30.15 13.02
C GLU A 279 -14.37 29.04 13.49
N SER A 280 -15.60 28.94 12.99
CA SER A 280 -16.67 28.27 13.74
C SER A 280 -17.19 26.91 13.23
N ASN A 281 -16.44 26.09 12.50
CA ASN A 281 -16.97 24.80 11.98
C ASN A 281 -16.05 23.60 12.25
N GLU A 282 -16.32 22.91 13.37
CA GLU A 282 -15.63 21.69 13.86
C GLU A 282 -15.57 20.48 12.89
N PRO A 283 -16.53 20.19 11.98
CA PRO A 283 -16.48 18.96 11.18
C PRO A 283 -15.37 18.91 10.11
N LEU A 284 -14.60 19.98 9.93
CA LEU A 284 -13.56 20.10 8.90
C LEU A 284 -12.17 20.42 9.47
N GLU A 285 -11.99 20.42 10.79
CA GLU A 285 -10.70 20.77 11.42
C GLU A 285 -9.57 19.84 10.97
N GLU A 286 -9.84 18.54 10.79
CA GLU A 286 -8.84 17.61 10.25
C GLU A 286 -8.34 18.01 8.85
N TRP A 287 -9.21 18.60 8.00
CA TRP A 287 -8.86 18.97 6.63
C TRP A 287 -8.22 20.36 6.57
N GLN A 288 -8.59 21.23 7.51
CA GLN A 288 -7.99 22.55 7.67
C GLN A 288 -6.61 22.48 8.34
N SER A 289 -6.32 21.38 9.05
CA SER A 289 -5.01 21.16 9.67
C SER A 289 -3.88 21.06 8.65
N ALA A 290 -4.19 20.63 7.41
CA ALA A 290 -3.22 20.60 6.33
C ALA A 290 -2.90 22.02 5.84
N SER A 291 -1.72 22.49 6.22
CA SER A 291 -1.15 23.73 5.74
C SER A 291 -0.85 23.68 4.24
N ALA A 292 -0.85 24.84 3.58
CA ALA A 292 -0.42 24.94 2.19
C ALA A 292 1.02 24.39 1.98
N GLY A 293 1.86 24.40 3.01
CA GLY A 293 3.20 23.81 2.99
C GLY A 293 3.17 22.28 2.89
N GLU A 294 2.30 21.62 3.65
CA GLU A 294 2.16 20.15 3.62
C GLU A 294 1.66 19.65 2.26
N LEU A 295 0.79 20.40 1.59
CA LEU A 295 0.33 20.07 0.24
C LEU A 295 1.42 20.23 -0.82
N VAL A 296 2.32 21.21 -0.67
CA VAL A 296 3.50 21.33 -1.56
C VAL A 296 4.44 20.15 -1.32
N GLN A 297 4.73 19.84 -0.06
CA GLN A 297 5.55 18.67 0.31
C GLN A 297 4.95 17.37 -0.21
N ALA A 298 3.62 17.22 -0.17
CA ALA A 298 2.91 16.09 -0.78
C ALA A 298 3.18 15.94 -2.28
N GLY A 299 3.15 17.05 -3.03
CA GLY A 299 3.50 17.04 -4.45
C GLY A 299 4.93 16.59 -4.71
N GLU A 300 5.89 17.05 -3.89
CA GLU A 300 7.29 16.64 -3.99
C GLU A 300 7.50 15.17 -3.62
N SER A 301 6.85 14.69 -2.56
CA SER A 301 6.87 13.28 -2.15
C SER A 301 6.27 12.38 -3.22
N LEU A 302 5.12 12.76 -3.79
CA LEU A 302 4.49 12.02 -4.88
C LEU A 302 5.42 11.94 -6.10
N ASN A 303 6.03 13.06 -6.51
CA ASN A 303 7.00 13.07 -7.61
C ASN A 303 8.21 12.16 -7.32
N TYR A 304 8.74 12.20 -6.09
CA TYR A 304 9.85 11.34 -5.67
C TYR A 304 9.51 9.84 -5.74
N LEU A 305 8.32 9.46 -5.29
CA LEU A 305 7.88 8.05 -5.28
C LEU A 305 7.61 7.52 -6.70
N MET A 306 7.12 8.37 -7.60
CA MET A 306 6.83 8.02 -9.00
C MET A 306 8.05 8.08 -9.93
N GLN A 307 9.21 8.54 -9.46
CA GLN A 307 10.44 8.48 -10.24
C GLN A 307 10.95 7.02 -10.25
N GLU A 308 11.03 6.42 -11.45
CA GLU A 308 11.41 5.01 -11.67
C GLU A 308 12.93 4.75 -11.50
N GLU A 309 13.74 5.79 -11.27
CA GLU A 309 15.20 5.68 -11.19
C GLU A 309 15.71 5.23 -9.81
N HIS A 310 14.88 4.55 -9.01
CA HIS A 310 15.41 3.81 -7.87
C HIS A 310 16.07 2.55 -8.43
N GLN A 311 17.38 2.37 -8.19
CA GLN A 311 18.13 1.23 -8.71
C GLN A 311 17.36 -0.07 -8.45
N SER A 312 16.91 -0.74 -9.52
CA SER A 312 15.98 -1.87 -9.39
C SER A 312 16.56 -2.92 -8.45
N LEU A 313 15.71 -3.53 -7.62
CA LEU A 313 16.17 -4.57 -6.71
C LEU A 313 16.83 -5.73 -7.47
N ALA A 314 16.37 -6.03 -8.68
CA ALA A 314 16.99 -6.99 -9.59
C ALA A 314 18.48 -6.67 -9.85
N GLN A 315 18.80 -5.41 -10.15
CA GLN A 315 20.20 -4.97 -10.32
C GLN A 315 21.03 -5.12 -9.05
N GLN A 316 20.46 -4.79 -7.87
CA GLN A 316 21.16 -4.96 -6.59
C GLN A 316 21.45 -6.42 -6.26
N LEU A 317 20.56 -7.33 -6.68
CA LEU A 317 20.65 -8.76 -6.42
C LEU A 317 21.38 -9.54 -7.52
N ASN A 318 21.82 -8.88 -8.60
CA ASN A 318 22.38 -9.51 -9.81
C ASN A 318 21.46 -10.57 -10.42
N LEU A 319 20.15 -10.25 -10.50
CA LEU A 319 19.11 -11.08 -11.11
C LEU A 319 18.84 -10.67 -12.56
#